data_AF-A0A920S4Y0-F1
#
_entry.id   AF-A0A920S4Y0-F1
#
_cell.length_a   1.000
_cell.length_b   1.000
_cell.length_c   1.000
_cell.angle_alpha   90.00
_cell.angle_beta   90.00
_cell.angle_gamma   90.00
#
_symmetry.space_group_name_H-M   'P 1'
#
loop_
_entity.id
_entity.type
_entity.pdbx_description
1 polymer ?
#
loop_
_entity_poly.entity_id
_entity_poly.type
_entity_poly.pdbx_seq_one_letter_code
_entity_poly.pdbx_strand_id
1 'polypeptide(L)'
;MGKFGDDVVAVMNHANVEEAFLIGHSMGGPVALEAAVKLNNRVKAIIGVDTFHNIARGPASPFLRVVINTMFRIRQDSSTEDAVEKQFREDANQALKDWVSDKAETTDARASRGSLSSIISMDYPSQLKKIDIPILTLNSKFWMETDLDGGKKEYPGYEVDFVDGVGHYVMMEKPSYFNNWLENVLESFLANQEI
;
A
#
# COMPACT_ATOMS: atom_id res chain seq x y z
N MET A 1 -0.02 -6.94 -10.83
CA MET A 1 -0.64 -6.80 -9.50
C MET A 1 -1.76 -7.82 -9.30
N GLY A 2 -2.65 -8.01 -10.28
CA GLY A 2 -3.73 -9.02 -10.23
C GLY A 2 -3.44 -10.38 -9.57
N LYS A 3 -2.27 -11.02 -9.80
CA LYS A 3 -1.94 -12.30 -9.14
C LYS A 3 -1.81 -12.21 -7.62
N PHE A 4 -1.22 -11.13 -7.09
CA PHE A 4 -1.20 -10.90 -5.65
C PHE A 4 -2.62 -10.70 -5.08
N GLY A 5 -3.50 -10.05 -5.84
CA GLY A 5 -4.91 -9.95 -5.48
C GLY A 5 -5.62 -11.31 -5.49
N ASP A 6 -5.28 -12.20 -6.43
CA ASP A 6 -5.79 -13.59 -6.46
C ASP A 6 -5.42 -14.35 -5.18
N ASP A 7 -4.21 -14.15 -4.66
CA ASP A 7 -3.76 -14.81 -3.44
C ASP A 7 -4.57 -14.36 -2.22
N VAL A 8 -4.92 -13.07 -2.11
CA VAL A 8 -5.81 -12.56 -1.06
C VAL A 8 -7.21 -13.17 -1.18
N VAL A 9 -7.75 -13.25 -2.40
CA VAL A 9 -9.04 -13.90 -2.67
C VAL A 9 -9.00 -15.37 -2.25
N ALA A 10 -7.92 -16.08 -2.58
CA ALA A 10 -7.74 -17.48 -2.21
C ALA A 10 -7.73 -17.68 -0.68
N VAL A 11 -7.04 -16.81 0.06
CA VAL A 11 -7.03 -16.83 1.53
C VAL A 11 -8.42 -16.55 2.11
N MET A 12 -9.12 -15.51 1.63
CA MET A 12 -10.46 -15.19 2.11
C MET A 12 -11.46 -16.33 1.84
N ASN A 13 -11.36 -16.99 0.69
CA ASN A 13 -12.19 -18.15 0.37
C ASN A 13 -11.86 -19.34 1.27
N HIS A 14 -10.57 -19.65 1.45
CA HIS A 14 -10.13 -20.76 2.29
C HIS A 14 -10.56 -20.59 3.75
N ALA A 15 -10.46 -19.36 4.27
CA ALA A 15 -10.83 -19.03 5.64
C ALA A 15 -12.34 -18.77 5.81
N ASN A 16 -13.16 -18.88 4.77
CA ASN A 16 -14.59 -18.57 4.77
C ASN A 16 -14.93 -17.17 5.32
N VAL A 17 -14.11 -16.17 4.99
CA VAL A 17 -14.34 -14.79 5.45
C VAL A 17 -15.37 -14.12 4.55
N GLU A 18 -16.61 -13.97 5.03
CA GLU A 18 -17.70 -13.42 4.20
C GLU A 18 -17.48 -11.95 3.86
N GLU A 19 -17.07 -11.14 4.84
CA GLU A 19 -16.82 -9.71 4.67
C GLU A 19 -15.54 -9.29 5.42
N ALA A 20 -14.80 -8.34 4.85
CA ALA A 20 -13.57 -7.83 5.46
C ALA A 20 -13.29 -6.37 5.14
N PHE A 21 -12.49 -5.74 6.01
CA PHE A 21 -11.68 -4.58 5.65
C PHE A 21 -10.34 -5.08 5.14
N LEU A 22 -9.86 -4.56 4.01
CA LEU A 22 -8.54 -4.92 3.49
C LEU A 22 -7.53 -3.84 3.86
N ILE A 23 -6.61 -4.18 4.77
CA ILE A 23 -5.56 -3.26 5.26
C ILE A 23 -4.26 -3.56 4.51
N GLY A 24 -3.70 -2.56 3.83
CA GLY A 24 -2.53 -2.73 2.96
C GLY A 24 -1.47 -1.65 3.16
N HIS A 25 -0.28 -2.03 3.61
CA HIS A 25 0.88 -1.14 3.69
C HIS A 25 1.64 -1.08 2.36
N SER A 26 1.99 0.12 1.89
CA SER A 26 2.81 0.31 0.69
C SER A 26 2.24 -0.45 -0.51
N MET A 27 2.97 -1.41 -1.10
CA MET A 27 2.48 -2.30 -2.15
C MET A 27 1.21 -3.10 -1.77
N GLY A 28 0.99 -3.36 -0.47
CA GLY A 28 -0.21 -4.00 0.05
C GLY A 28 -1.50 -3.24 -0.29
N GLY A 29 -1.45 -1.90 -0.42
CA GLY A 29 -2.61 -1.10 -0.86
C GLY A 29 -3.07 -1.50 -2.27
N PRO A 30 -2.21 -1.40 -3.30
CA PRO A 30 -2.52 -1.87 -4.65
C PRO A 30 -2.95 -3.35 -4.72
N VAL A 31 -2.40 -4.21 -3.87
CA VAL A 31 -2.83 -5.61 -3.75
C VAL A 31 -4.27 -5.69 -3.22
N ALA A 32 -4.60 -4.94 -2.17
CA ALA A 32 -5.95 -4.84 -1.63
C ALA A 32 -6.95 -4.33 -2.67
N LEU A 33 -6.55 -3.35 -3.50
CA LEU A 33 -7.38 -2.86 -4.61
C LEU A 33 -7.67 -3.97 -5.65
N GLU A 34 -6.65 -4.71 -6.09
CA GLU A 34 -6.85 -5.82 -7.03
C GLU A 34 -7.70 -6.96 -6.44
N ALA A 35 -7.61 -7.20 -5.13
CA ALA A 35 -8.45 -8.15 -4.44
C ALA A 35 -9.91 -7.65 -4.33
N ALA A 36 -10.11 -6.39 -3.95
CA ALA A 36 -11.44 -5.78 -3.81
C ALA A 36 -12.23 -5.83 -5.12
N VAL A 37 -11.60 -5.55 -6.26
CA VAL A 37 -12.20 -5.68 -7.61
C VAL A 37 -12.77 -7.08 -7.86
N LYS A 38 -12.20 -8.12 -7.26
CA LYS A 38 -12.61 -9.53 -7.45
C LYS A 38 -13.59 -10.01 -6.39
N LEU A 39 -13.49 -9.45 -5.19
CA LEU A 39 -14.30 -9.80 -4.03
C LEU A 39 -15.62 -9.04 -3.97
N ASN A 40 -15.78 -7.97 -4.75
CA ASN A 40 -17.00 -7.18 -4.86
C ASN A 40 -17.51 -6.73 -3.47
N ASN A 41 -18.75 -7.08 -3.12
CA ASN A 41 -19.42 -6.69 -1.87
C ASN A 41 -18.80 -7.29 -0.60
N ARG A 42 -17.84 -8.22 -0.71
CA ARG A 42 -17.15 -8.82 0.44
C ARG A 42 -16.08 -7.91 1.04
N VAL A 43 -15.79 -6.77 0.42
CA VAL A 43 -14.85 -5.78 0.97
C VAL A 43 -15.63 -4.52 1.35
N LYS A 44 -15.55 -4.14 2.63
CA LYS A 44 -16.24 -2.94 3.15
C LYS A 44 -15.50 -1.65 2.84
N ALA A 45 -14.18 -1.67 2.96
CA ALA A 45 -13.29 -0.57 2.60
C ALA A 45 -11.85 -1.10 2.43
N ILE A 46 -11.04 -0.29 1.75
CA ILE A 46 -9.58 -0.46 1.72
C ILE A 46 -8.98 0.54 2.70
N ILE A 47 -8.11 0.04 3.58
CA ILE A 47 -7.37 0.86 4.54
C ILE A 47 -5.89 0.85 4.13
N GLY A 48 -5.41 1.95 3.57
CA GLY A 48 -4.02 2.10 3.16
C GLY A 48 -3.12 2.56 4.31
N VAL A 49 -1.93 2.00 4.39
CA VAL A 49 -0.87 2.49 5.30
C VAL A 49 0.29 2.92 4.43
N ASP A 50 0.59 4.21 4.44
CA ASP A 50 1.63 4.85 3.63
C ASP A 50 1.69 4.34 2.16
N THR A 51 0.59 4.55 1.46
CA THR A 51 0.36 4.05 0.10
C THR A 51 -0.54 5.00 -0.68
N PHE A 52 -0.81 4.69 -1.95
CA PHE A 52 -1.71 5.48 -2.82
C PHE A 52 -1.32 6.97 -2.97
N HIS A 53 -0.06 7.32 -2.72
CA HIS A 53 0.47 8.68 -2.88
C HIS A 53 0.15 9.32 -4.25
N ASN A 54 -0.03 8.52 -5.30
CA ASN A 54 -0.56 8.98 -6.58
C ASN A 54 -1.54 7.95 -7.14
N ILE A 55 -2.73 7.85 -6.52
CA ILE A 55 -3.78 6.91 -6.90
C ILE A 55 -4.46 7.27 -8.23
N ALA A 56 -4.29 8.49 -8.73
CA ALA A 56 -4.76 8.89 -10.06
C ALA A 56 -3.81 8.44 -11.19
N ARG A 57 -2.69 7.81 -10.85
CA ARG A 57 -1.67 7.42 -11.83
C ARG A 57 -2.11 6.22 -12.67
N GLY A 58 -2.19 6.45 -13.99
CA GLY A 58 -2.30 5.39 -14.97
C GLY A 58 -1.03 4.54 -15.12
N PRO A 59 -1.07 3.48 -15.95
CA PRO A 59 0.03 2.56 -16.10
C PRO A 59 1.28 3.26 -16.65
N ALA A 60 2.45 2.93 -16.10
CA ALA A 60 3.70 3.36 -16.71
C ALA A 60 3.79 2.87 -18.17
N SER A 61 4.36 3.69 -19.07
CA SER A 61 4.53 3.31 -20.47
C SER A 61 5.42 2.05 -20.60
N PRO A 62 5.25 1.23 -21.66
CA PRO A 62 6.06 0.02 -21.84
C PRO A 62 7.57 0.30 -21.81
N PHE A 63 8.00 1.41 -22.41
CA PHE A 63 9.40 1.86 -22.37
C PHE A 63 9.87 2.18 -20.96
N LEU A 64 9.10 2.97 -20.20
CA LEU A 64 9.45 3.33 -18.82
C LEU A 64 9.51 2.10 -17.91
N ARG A 65 8.62 1.12 -18.11
CA ARG A 65 8.67 -0.18 -17.40
C ARG A 65 9.98 -0.92 -17.65
N VAL A 66 10.41 -1.02 -18.91
CA VAL A 66 11.68 -1.67 -19.28
C VAL A 66 12.86 -0.96 -18.64
N VAL A 67 12.88 0.38 -18.66
CA VAL A 67 13.95 1.18 -18.06
C VAL A 67 14.03 0.94 -16.54
N ILE A 68 12.92 1.07 -15.82
CA ILE A 68 12.93 0.90 -14.35
C ILE A 68 13.31 -0.53 -13.96
N ASN A 69 12.76 -1.54 -14.63
CA ASN A 69 13.08 -2.94 -14.35
C ASN A 69 14.57 -3.24 -14.61
N THR A 70 15.16 -2.66 -15.67
CA THR A 70 16.58 -2.83 -15.99
C THR A 70 17.46 -2.15 -14.96
N MET A 71 17.14 -0.90 -14.59
CA MET A 71 17.90 -0.16 -13.57
C MET A 71 17.84 -0.84 -12.20
N PHE A 72 16.67 -1.36 -11.81
CA PHE A 72 16.54 -2.10 -10.57
C PHE A 72 17.36 -3.39 -10.57
N ARG A 73 17.33 -4.17 -11.67
CA ARG A 73 18.16 -5.38 -11.80
C ARG A 73 19.65 -5.09 -11.66
N ILE A 74 20.13 -3.95 -12.17
CA ILE A 74 21.53 -3.56 -12.09
C ILE A 74 21.91 -3.13 -10.65
N ARG A 75 20.97 -2.51 -9.92
CA ARG A 75 21.20 -1.97 -8.57
C ARG A 75 20.90 -2.93 -7.42
N GLN A 76 20.15 -3.99 -7.68
CA GLN A 76 19.70 -4.94 -6.65
C GLN A 76 20.87 -5.57 -5.85
N ASP A 77 22.05 -5.71 -6.46
CA ASP A 77 23.22 -6.32 -5.82
C ASP A 77 24.10 -5.30 -5.07
N SER A 78 23.80 -3.98 -5.12
CA SER A 78 24.69 -2.94 -4.61
C SER A 78 24.02 -1.83 -3.79
N SER A 79 22.73 -1.93 -3.45
CA SER A 79 22.00 -0.78 -2.85
C SER A 79 20.75 -1.10 -2.02
N THR A 80 20.61 -2.29 -1.44
CA THR A 80 19.43 -2.63 -0.62
C THR A 80 19.38 -1.85 0.69
N GLU A 81 20.51 -1.75 1.41
CA GLU A 81 20.60 -1.00 2.67
C GLU A 81 20.31 0.50 2.48
N ASP A 82 21.01 1.15 1.53
CA ASP A 82 20.76 2.55 1.15
C ASP A 82 19.31 2.86 0.72
N ALA A 83 18.61 1.86 0.15
CA ALA A 83 17.24 2.01 -0.29
C ALA A 83 16.25 1.91 0.88
N VAL A 84 16.54 1.03 1.84
CA VAL A 84 15.77 0.91 3.08
C VAL A 84 16.00 2.11 3.99
N GLU A 85 17.24 2.58 4.13
CA GLU A 85 17.57 3.70 5.02
C GLU A 85 16.78 4.97 4.67
N LYS A 86 16.61 5.24 3.37
CA LYS A 86 15.82 6.39 2.87
C LYS A 86 14.32 6.30 3.18
N GLN A 87 13.82 5.11 3.52
CA GLN A 87 12.44 4.92 3.97
C GLN A 87 12.23 5.38 5.41
N PHE A 88 13.30 5.61 6.16
CA PHE A 88 13.24 6.08 7.54
C PHE A 88 13.72 7.51 7.66
N ARG A 89 13.24 8.17 8.72
CA ARG A 89 13.86 9.41 9.18
C ARG A 89 15.17 9.10 9.90
N GLU A 90 16.06 10.08 9.97
CA GLU A 90 17.32 9.96 10.71
C GLU A 90 17.07 9.58 12.18
N ASP A 91 16.03 10.14 12.80
CA ASP A 91 15.64 9.93 14.20
C ASP A 91 14.81 8.65 14.46
N ALA A 92 14.52 7.83 13.45
CA ALA A 92 13.77 6.60 13.64
C ALA A 92 14.56 5.56 14.45
N ASN A 93 13.83 4.65 15.12
CA ASN A 93 14.41 3.63 15.98
C ASN A 93 15.40 2.74 15.21
N GLN A 94 16.67 2.71 15.66
CA GLN A 94 17.73 1.99 14.94
C GLN A 94 17.47 0.49 14.84
N ALA A 95 16.97 -0.15 15.91
CA ALA A 95 16.68 -1.59 15.89
C ALA A 95 15.58 -1.93 14.87
N LEU A 96 14.62 -1.03 14.63
CA LEU A 96 13.63 -1.19 13.57
C LEU A 96 14.27 -1.05 12.18
N LYS A 97 15.14 -0.06 11.97
CA LYS A 97 15.88 0.10 10.71
C LYS A 97 16.68 -1.16 10.39
N ASP A 98 17.47 -1.64 11.35
CA ASP A 98 18.30 -2.84 11.22
C ASP A 98 17.45 -4.07 10.90
N TRP A 99 16.32 -4.24 11.59
CA TRP A 99 15.42 -5.36 11.34
C TRP A 99 14.81 -5.32 9.92
N VAL A 100 14.40 -4.15 9.43
CA VAL A 100 13.88 -4.01 8.07
C VAL A 100 14.98 -4.26 7.03
N SER A 101 16.19 -3.74 7.25
CA SER A 101 17.34 -3.99 6.37
C SER A 101 17.67 -5.48 6.28
N ASP A 102 17.73 -6.21 7.40
CA ASP A 102 17.92 -7.67 7.44
C ASP A 102 16.86 -8.42 6.61
N LYS A 103 15.58 -8.02 6.73
CA LYS A 103 14.51 -8.64 5.94
C LYS A 103 14.60 -8.30 4.46
N ALA A 104 14.98 -7.07 4.11
CA ALA A 104 15.15 -6.68 2.73
C ALA A 104 16.30 -7.47 2.07
N GLU A 105 17.42 -7.66 2.76
CA GLU A 105 18.58 -8.40 2.26
C GLU A 105 18.33 -9.90 2.10
N THR A 106 17.54 -10.48 3.01
CA THR A 106 17.23 -11.92 2.99
C THR A 106 16.07 -12.29 2.06
N THR A 107 15.40 -11.32 1.44
CA THR A 107 14.28 -11.55 0.50
C THR A 107 14.77 -12.11 -0.84
N ASP A 108 14.10 -13.15 -1.37
CA ASP A 108 14.43 -13.71 -2.69
C ASP A 108 14.36 -12.63 -3.78
N ALA A 109 15.47 -12.44 -4.50
CA ALA A 109 15.62 -11.40 -5.50
C ALA A 109 14.58 -11.49 -6.63
N ARG A 110 14.09 -12.69 -6.98
CA ARG A 110 13.03 -12.87 -7.97
C ARG A 110 11.69 -12.39 -7.43
N ALA A 111 11.40 -12.64 -6.16
CA ALA A 111 10.20 -12.12 -5.50
C ALA A 111 10.22 -10.59 -5.49
N SER A 112 11.33 -9.98 -5.05
CA SER A 112 11.51 -8.53 -5.06
C SER A 112 11.32 -7.90 -6.46
N ARG A 113 11.91 -8.50 -7.50
CA ARG A 113 11.71 -8.07 -8.90
C ARG A 113 10.27 -8.24 -9.38
N GLY A 114 9.62 -9.35 -9.03
CA GLY A 114 8.23 -9.61 -9.37
C GLY A 114 7.29 -8.57 -8.74
N SER A 115 7.54 -8.21 -7.48
CA SER A 115 6.84 -7.17 -6.74
C SER A 115 7.02 -5.79 -7.40
N LEU A 116 8.27 -5.39 -7.67
CA LEU A 116 8.54 -4.10 -8.32
C LEU A 116 7.91 -4.02 -9.72
N SER A 117 8.10 -5.05 -10.54
CA SER A 117 7.49 -5.08 -11.87
C SER A 117 5.96 -5.01 -11.79
N SER A 118 5.37 -5.60 -10.75
CA SER A 118 3.92 -5.57 -10.53
C SER A 118 3.42 -4.20 -10.13
N ILE A 119 4.10 -3.48 -9.25
CA ILE A 119 3.65 -2.15 -8.78
C ILE A 119 3.81 -1.07 -9.84
N ILE A 120 4.91 -1.05 -10.60
CA ILE A 120 5.11 -0.11 -11.72
C ILE A 120 4.05 -0.34 -12.81
N SER A 121 3.56 -1.58 -12.91
CA SER A 121 2.58 -1.97 -13.90
C SER A 121 1.15 -1.59 -13.56
N MET A 122 0.91 -1.06 -12.36
CA MET A 122 -0.42 -0.79 -11.84
C MET A 122 -1.12 0.31 -12.66
N ASP A 123 -2.41 0.09 -12.91
CA ASP A 123 -3.32 1.03 -13.53
C ASP A 123 -4.47 1.29 -12.55
N TYR A 124 -4.27 2.26 -11.66
CA TYR A 124 -5.25 2.55 -10.62
C TYR A 124 -6.58 3.02 -11.21
N PRO A 125 -6.65 4.02 -12.12
CA PRO A 125 -7.91 4.47 -12.73
C PRO A 125 -8.80 3.35 -13.27
N SER A 126 -8.20 2.38 -13.99
CA SER A 126 -8.97 1.27 -14.56
C SER A 126 -9.52 0.32 -13.49
N GLN A 127 -8.84 0.15 -12.37
CA GLN A 127 -9.32 -0.70 -11.26
C GLN A 127 -10.34 0.03 -10.38
N LEU A 128 -10.11 1.32 -10.09
CA LEU A 128 -11.00 2.15 -9.28
C LEU A 128 -12.41 2.22 -9.87
N LYS A 129 -12.56 2.25 -11.20
CA LYS A 129 -13.86 2.21 -11.89
C LYS A 129 -14.70 0.95 -11.66
N LYS A 130 -14.12 -0.09 -11.04
CA LYS A 130 -14.78 -1.39 -10.81
C LYS A 130 -15.22 -1.57 -9.37
N ILE A 131 -14.94 -0.61 -8.49
CA ILE A 131 -15.31 -0.63 -7.09
C ILE A 131 -16.04 0.66 -6.72
N ASP A 132 -16.83 0.60 -5.65
CA ASP A 132 -17.57 1.73 -5.09
C ASP A 132 -17.53 1.69 -3.55
N ILE A 133 -16.34 1.40 -3.02
CA ILE A 133 -16.08 1.28 -1.58
C ILE A 133 -15.11 2.36 -1.11
N PRO A 134 -15.18 2.82 0.15
CA PRO A 134 -14.23 3.82 0.64
C PRO A 134 -12.79 3.33 0.60
N ILE A 135 -11.86 4.25 0.33
CA ILE A 135 -10.41 4.05 0.47
C ILE A 135 -9.90 5.10 1.44
N LEU A 136 -9.54 4.69 2.65
CA LEU A 136 -8.99 5.58 3.68
C LEU A 136 -7.52 5.24 3.90
N THR A 137 -6.67 6.26 3.99
CA THR A 137 -5.24 6.03 4.17
C THR A 137 -4.66 6.87 5.29
N LEU A 138 -3.64 6.33 5.95
CA LEU A 138 -2.77 7.09 6.85
C LEU A 138 -1.37 7.14 6.25
N ASN A 139 -0.98 8.31 5.74
CA ASN A 139 0.29 8.51 5.05
C ASN A 139 1.27 9.36 5.86
N SER A 140 2.56 9.01 5.79
CA SER A 140 3.65 9.80 6.32
C SER A 140 3.79 11.10 5.54
N LYS A 141 3.98 12.22 6.27
CA LYS A 141 4.37 13.50 5.66
C LYS A 141 5.82 13.53 5.17
N PHE A 142 6.66 12.59 5.63
CA PHE A 142 8.08 12.56 5.33
C PHE A 142 8.40 11.74 4.07
N TRP A 143 7.80 10.55 3.95
CA TRP A 143 8.22 9.57 2.95
C TRP A 143 8.02 10.05 1.50
N MET A 144 6.81 10.48 1.18
CA MET A 144 6.45 10.92 -0.18
C MET A 144 5.27 11.89 -0.14
N GLU A 145 5.29 12.88 -1.04
CA GLU A 145 4.14 13.74 -1.26
C GLU A 145 2.94 12.93 -1.79
N THR A 146 1.75 13.19 -1.24
CA THR A 146 0.50 12.56 -1.68
C THR A 146 -0.31 13.55 -2.52
N ASP A 147 -0.59 13.19 -3.76
CA ASP A 147 -1.50 13.92 -4.66
C ASP A 147 -2.96 13.67 -4.27
N LEU A 148 -3.38 14.32 -3.19
CA LEU A 148 -4.73 14.19 -2.65
C LEU A 148 -5.78 14.76 -3.61
N ASP A 149 -5.51 15.91 -4.22
CA ASP A 149 -6.44 16.58 -5.11
C ASP A 149 -6.68 15.77 -6.39
N GLY A 150 -5.60 15.27 -7.02
CA GLY A 150 -5.70 14.35 -8.15
C GLY A 150 -6.39 13.05 -7.77
N GLY A 151 -6.05 12.49 -6.61
CA GLY A 151 -6.65 11.27 -6.08
C GLY A 151 -8.16 11.39 -5.85
N LYS A 152 -8.62 12.45 -5.16
CA LYS A 152 -10.05 12.70 -4.93
C LYS A 152 -10.83 12.96 -6.21
N LYS A 153 -10.19 13.59 -7.20
CA LYS A 153 -10.80 13.80 -8.52
C LYS A 153 -10.98 12.48 -9.28
N GLU A 154 -10.01 11.57 -9.20
CA GLU A 154 -10.11 10.24 -9.81
C GLU A 154 -11.12 9.34 -9.06
N TYR A 155 -11.10 9.38 -7.72
CA TYR A 155 -11.93 8.55 -6.87
C TYR A 155 -12.49 9.36 -5.68
N PRO A 156 -13.75 9.81 -5.74
CA PRO A 156 -14.33 10.66 -4.69
C PRO A 156 -14.33 10.04 -3.28
N GLY A 157 -14.37 8.71 -3.18
CA GLY A 157 -14.28 7.96 -1.92
C GLY A 157 -12.86 7.79 -1.37
N TYR A 158 -11.86 8.50 -1.92
CA TYR A 158 -10.47 8.48 -1.47
C TYR A 158 -10.22 9.54 -0.40
N GLU A 159 -9.79 9.09 0.78
CA GLU A 159 -9.46 9.93 1.91
C GLU A 159 -8.05 9.64 2.42
N VAL A 160 -7.37 10.69 2.89
CA VAL A 160 -5.99 10.61 3.37
C VAL A 160 -5.88 11.44 4.63
N ASP A 161 -5.55 10.76 5.73
CA ASP A 161 -4.99 11.37 6.92
C ASP A 161 -3.46 11.33 6.86
N PHE A 162 -2.84 12.28 7.55
CA PHE A 162 -1.39 12.43 7.55
C PHE A 162 -0.80 12.34 8.94
N VAL A 163 0.31 11.62 9.06
CA VAL A 163 1.09 11.49 10.29
C VAL A 163 2.49 12.06 10.09
N ASP A 164 2.95 12.83 11.08
CA ASP A 164 4.29 13.42 11.11
C ASP A 164 5.24 12.59 11.99
N GLY A 165 6.54 12.79 11.84
CA GLY A 165 7.58 12.19 12.69
C GLY A 165 7.70 10.67 12.53
N VAL A 166 7.34 10.14 11.36
CA VAL A 166 7.55 8.75 10.95
C VAL A 166 8.01 8.70 9.50
N GLY A 167 8.79 7.69 9.14
CA GLY A 167 9.07 7.31 7.76
C GLY A 167 7.95 6.48 7.15
N HIS A 168 8.35 5.53 6.29
CA HIS A 168 7.45 4.69 5.50
C HIS A 168 6.70 3.66 6.32
N TYR A 169 7.24 3.24 7.47
CA TYR A 169 6.71 2.13 8.27
C TYR A 169 5.83 2.66 9.40
N VAL A 170 4.82 3.47 9.08
CA VAL A 170 3.94 4.19 10.02
C VAL A 170 3.47 3.32 11.18
N MET A 171 2.95 2.13 10.89
CA MET A 171 2.42 1.19 11.89
C MET A 171 3.48 0.59 12.82
N MET A 172 4.75 0.60 12.41
CA MET A 172 5.87 0.10 13.20
C MET A 172 6.60 1.23 13.94
N GLU A 173 6.65 2.43 13.36
CA GLU A 173 7.32 3.60 13.94
C GLU A 173 6.47 4.30 15.00
N LYS A 174 5.13 4.33 14.83
CA LYS A 174 4.19 4.84 15.83
C LYS A 174 2.98 3.90 16.01
N PRO A 175 3.19 2.70 16.58
CA PRO A 175 2.15 1.68 16.67
C PRO A 175 0.91 2.13 17.45
N SER A 176 1.07 2.82 18.59
CA SER A 176 -0.08 3.31 19.37
C SER A 176 -0.90 4.36 18.63
N TYR A 177 -0.25 5.24 17.86
CA TYR A 177 -0.96 6.23 17.05
C TYR A 177 -1.72 5.55 15.91
N PHE A 178 -1.04 4.65 15.18
CA PHE A 178 -1.64 3.89 14.09
C PHE A 178 -2.84 3.05 14.57
N ASN A 179 -2.70 2.33 15.69
CA ASN A 179 -3.79 1.50 16.23
C ASN A 179 -5.00 2.34 16.64
N ASN A 180 -4.79 3.46 17.35
CA ASN A 180 -5.89 4.36 17.71
C ASN A 180 -6.57 4.95 16.46
N TRP A 181 -5.80 5.33 15.44
CA TRP A 181 -6.36 5.80 14.17
C TRP A 181 -7.19 4.71 13.48
N LEU A 182 -6.66 3.49 13.41
CA LEU A 182 -7.32 2.35 12.80
C LEU A 182 -8.62 1.99 13.54
N GLU A 183 -8.61 1.97 14.87
CA GLU A 183 -9.80 1.75 15.70
C GLU A 183 -10.89 2.78 15.39
N ASN A 184 -10.55 4.07 15.37
CA ASN A 184 -11.50 5.13 15.04
C ASN A 184 -12.08 4.97 13.62
N VAL A 185 -11.24 4.62 12.64
CA VAL A 185 -11.70 4.33 11.28
C VAL A 185 -12.71 3.18 11.31
N LEU A 186 -12.38 2.04 11.92
CA LEU A 186 -13.25 0.88 11.98
C LEU A 186 -14.57 1.16 12.71
N GLU A 187 -14.53 1.88 13.84
CA GLU A 187 -15.72 2.27 14.60
C GLU A 187 -16.67 3.16 13.79
N SER A 188 -16.14 4.06 12.96
CA SER A 188 -16.96 4.91 12.08
C SER A 188 -17.83 4.10 11.11
N PHE A 189 -17.37 2.92 10.66
CA PHE A 189 -18.16 2.05 9.79
C PHE A 189 -19.25 1.30 10.55
N LEU A 190 -19.02 0.99 11.82
CA LEU A 190 -20.02 0.33 12.68
C LEU A 190 -21.14 1.31 13.04
N ALA A 191 -20.80 2.55 13.39
CA ALA A 191 -21.78 3.59 13.70
C ALA A 191 -22.72 3.94 12.53
N ASN A 192 -22.22 3.84 11.30
CA ASN A 192 -22.99 4.13 10.09
C ASN A 192 -23.92 2.98 9.65
N GLN A 193 -23.89 1.81 10.31
CA GLN A 193 -24.81 0.69 10.04
C GLN A 193 -26.04 0.65 10.96
N GLU A 194 -26.13 1.54 11.96
CA GLU A 194 -27.24 1.59 12.93
C GLU A 194 -28.38 2.56 12.54
N ILE A 195 -28.43 3.04 11.29
CA ILE A 195 -29.45 3.99 10.79
C ILE A 195 -30.29 3.37 9.67
#